data_AF-A0A520QEW4-F1
#
_entry.id   AF-A0A520QEW4-F1
#
_cell.length_a   1.000
_cell.length_b   1.000
_cell.length_c   1.000
_cell.angle_alpha   90.00
_cell.angle_beta   90.00
_cell.angle_gamma   90.00
#
_symmetry.space_group_name_H-M   'P 1'
#
loop_
_entity.id
_entity.type
_entity.pdbx_description
1 polymer ?
#
loop_
_entity_poly.entity_id
_entity_poly.type
_entity_poly.pdbx_seq_one_letter_code
_entity_poly.pdbx_strand_id
1 'polypeptide(L)' 'MSLHRSLKTKPAALNRHRNVLTREERIARLREEGQFIIGESSPTGLVKVGNRKPSAGKKKVKKEDDEE' A
#
# COMPACT_ATOMS: atom_id res chain seq x y z
N MET A 1 -6.72 -3.22 12.61
CA MET A 1 -7.63 -2.06 12.76
C MET A 1 -9.00 -2.58 13.15
N SER A 2 -9.70 -1.92 14.09
CA SER A 2 -11.09 -2.25 14.38
C SER A 2 -11.99 -1.69 13.29
N LEU A 3 -12.72 -2.57 12.59
CA LEU A 3 -13.80 -2.19 11.68
C LEU A 3 -15.12 -2.64 12.29
N HIS A 4 -16.13 -1.77 12.22
CA HIS A 4 -17.47 -2.12 12.63
C HIS A 4 -17.98 -3.32 11.82
N ARG A 5 -18.76 -4.20 12.44
CA ARG A 5 -19.16 -5.49 11.83
C ARG A 5 -19.87 -5.34 10.48
N SER A 6 -20.63 -4.27 10.28
CA SER A 6 -21.37 -4.00 9.03
C SER A 6 -20.47 -3.62 7.86
N LEU A 7 -19.24 -3.17 8.13
CA LEU A 7 -18.25 -2.75 7.13
C LEU A 7 -17.27 -3.87 6.77
N LYS A 8 -17.40 -5.06 7.38
CA LYS A 8 -16.55 -6.21 7.09
C LYS A 8 -16.99 -6.88 5.79
N THR A 9 -16.47 -6.42 4.66
CA THR A 9 -16.38 -7.26 3.46
C THR A 9 -15.31 -8.34 3.66
N LYS A 10 -15.38 -9.46 2.91
CA LYS A 10 -14.54 -10.69 3.04
C LYS A 10 -13.33 -10.55 4.00
N PRO A 11 -13.29 -11.29 5.11
CA PRO A 11 -12.51 -10.97 6.31
C PRO A 11 -10.98 -10.94 6.13
N ALA A 12 -10.45 -11.44 5.03
CA ALA A 12 -9.01 -11.65 4.86
C ALA A 12 -8.24 -10.43 4.36
N ALA A 13 -8.83 -9.62 3.47
CA ALA A 13 -8.04 -8.63 2.72
C ALA A 13 -7.72 -7.38 3.55
N LEU A 14 -8.74 -6.79 4.19
CA LEU A 14 -8.61 -5.51 4.89
C LEU A 14 -8.14 -5.67 6.34
N ASN A 15 -8.53 -6.74 7.03
CA ASN A 15 -8.13 -6.96 8.43
C ASN A 15 -6.63 -7.27 8.59
N ARG A 16 -6.03 -7.95 7.62
CA ARG A 16 -4.59 -8.29 7.62
C ARG A 16 -3.71 -7.16 7.13
N HIS A 17 -4.29 -6.19 6.41
CA HIS A 17 -3.54 -5.12 5.79
C HIS A 17 -3.34 -3.96 6.77
N ARG A 18 -2.12 -3.44 6.85
CA ARG A 18 -1.79 -2.24 7.63
C ARG A 18 -1.77 -1.04 6.69
N ASN A 19 -2.49 0.03 7.03
CA ASN A 19 -2.61 1.20 6.15
C ASN A 19 -1.37 2.10 6.11
N VAL A 20 -0.50 2.03 7.11
CA VAL A 20 0.75 2.82 7.20
C VAL A 20 1.92 1.85 7.19
N LEU A 21 3.02 2.20 6.56
CA LEU A 21 4.26 1.40 6.59
C LEU A 21 4.88 1.33 8.01
N THR A 22 5.69 0.31 8.30
CA THR A 22 6.46 0.23 9.56
C THR A 22 7.46 1.37 9.60
N ARG A 23 8.07 1.64 10.75
CA ARG A 23 9.10 2.68 10.83
C ARG A 23 10.24 2.43 9.84
N GLU A 24 10.74 1.21 9.76
CA GLU A 24 11.82 0.83 8.84
C GLU A 24 11.41 1.00 7.38
N GLU A 25 10.24 0.49 7.00
CA GLU A 25 9.68 0.64 5.65
C GLU A 25 9.47 2.13 5.30
N ARG A 26 9.04 2.96 6.26
CA ARG A 26 8.90 4.41 6.05
C ARG A 26 10.24 5.09 5.82
N ILE A 27 11.26 4.74 6.60
CA ILE A 27 12.60 5.30 6.43
C ILE A 27 13.14 4.94 5.04
N ALA A 28 13.01 3.68 4.62
CA ALA A 28 13.44 3.25 3.29
C ALA A 28 12.75 4.06 2.18
N ARG A 29 11.43 4.20 2.26
CA ARG A 29 10.65 4.96 1.27
C ARG A 29 10.94 6.46 1.27
N LEU A 30 11.07 7.08 2.45
CA LEU A 30 11.42 8.49 2.55
C LEU A 30 12.85 8.77 2.08
N ARG A 31 13.76 7.80 2.19
CA ARG A 31 15.10 7.90 1.58
C ARG A 31 15.01 7.88 0.06
N GLU A 32 14.23 6.98 -0.52
CA GLU A 32 13.99 6.93 -1.98
C GLU A 32 13.39 8.25 -2.48
N GLU A 33 12.49 8.86 -1.72
CA GLU A 33 11.86 10.16 -2.04
C GLU A 33 12.76 11.36 -1.69
N GLY A 34 13.98 11.15 -1.17
CA GLY A 34 14.92 12.21 -0.78
C GLY A 34 14.49 13.03 0.44
N GLN A 35 13.47 12.59 1.19
CA GLN A 35 12.91 13.28 2.35
C GLN A 35 13.49 12.80 3.69
N PHE A 36 14.43 11.86 3.68
CA PHE A 36 15.12 11.37 4.87
C PHE A 36 16.61 11.14 4.60
N ILE A 37 17.46 11.81 5.36
CA ILE A 37 18.92 11.68 5.29
C ILE A 37 19.42 10.98 6.55
N ILE A 38 20.22 9.92 6.36
CA ILE A 38 20.79 9.16 7.47
C ILE A 38 21.80 10.03 8.22
N GLY A 39 21.65 10.15 9.53
CA GLY A 39 22.53 10.95 10.39
C GLY A 39 22.04 12.37 10.64
N GLU A 40 21.23 12.93 9.73
CA GLU A 40 20.65 14.27 9.88
C GLU A 40 19.17 14.24 10.28
N SER A 41 18.40 13.33 9.67
CA SER A 41 16.97 13.20 9.91
C SER A 41 16.67 12.32 11.12
N SER A 42 15.76 12.77 11.98
CA SER A 42 15.34 12.00 13.16
C SER A 42 14.53 10.75 12.77
N PRO A 43 14.86 9.55 13.30
CA PRO A 43 14.05 8.34 13.10
C PRO A 43 12.69 8.39 13.82
N THR A 44 12.51 9.35 14.73
CA THR A 44 11.27 9.60 15.47
C THR A 44 10.51 10.76 14.84
N GLY A 45 9.17 10.75 14.90
CA GLY A 45 8.36 11.82 14.31
C GLY A 45 8.15 11.76 12.78
N LEU A 46 8.55 10.67 12.10
CA LEU A 46 8.38 10.51 10.66
C LEU A 46 6.93 10.70 10.19
N VAL A 47 6.77 11.28 9.00
CA VAL A 47 5.48 11.42 8.30
C VAL A 47 4.82 10.06 8.07
N LYS A 48 3.50 9.99 8.12
CA LYS A 48 2.75 8.74 7.87
C LYS A 48 2.77 8.42 6.37
N VAL A 49 3.44 7.33 6.00
CA VAL A 49 3.47 6.84 4.61
C VAL A 49 2.48 5.70 4.45
N GLY A 50 1.56 5.85 3.49
CA GLY A 50 0.50 4.87 3.25
C GLY A 50 1.00 3.62 2.53
N ASN A 51 0.58 2.45 3.01
CA ASN A 51 0.67 1.21 2.24
C ASN A 51 -0.60 1.09 1.40
N ARG A 52 -0.50 1.20 0.09
CA ARG A 52 -1.66 1.12 -0.82
C ARG A 52 -1.46 -0.06 -1.75
N LYS A 53 -2.47 -0.91 -1.86
CA LYS A 53 -2.54 -1.93 -2.91
C LYS A 53 -3.25 -1.31 -4.11
N PRO A 54 -2.53 -0.90 -5.17
CA PRO A 54 -3.18 -0.38 -6.36
C PRO A 54 -4.05 -1.50 -6.95
N SER A 55 -5.31 -1.20 -7.26
CA SER A 55 -6.14 -2.12 -8.04
C SER A 55 -5.64 -2.07 -9.48
N ALA A 56 -4.83 -3.04 -9.89
CA ALA A 56 -4.63 -3.28 -11.30
C ALA A 56 -5.99 -3.69 -11.88
N GLY A 57 -6.60 -2.82 -12.70
CA GLY A 57 -7.85 -3.14 -13.37
C GLY A 57 -7.72 -4.48 -14.10
N LYS A 58 -8.79 -5.28 -14.10
CA LYS A 58 -8.79 -6.57 -14.81
C LYS A 58 -8.36 -6.32 -16.26
N LYS A 59 -7.31 -7.00 -16.72
CA LYS A 59 -6.94 -6.98 -18.15
C LYS A 59 -8.16 -7.45 -18.94
N LYS A 60 -8.59 -6.65 -19.92
CA LYS A 60 -9.63 -7.06 -20.88
C LYS A 60 -9.05 -8.24 -21.67
N VAL A 61 -9.70 -9.40 -21.59
CA VAL A 61 -9.40 -10.53 -22.46
C VAL A 61 -9.71 -10.07 -23.88
N LYS A 62 -8.72 -10.05 -24.78
CA LYS A 62 -8.99 -9.87 -26.21
C LYS A 62 -9.76 -11.12 -26.65
N LYS A 63 -10.96 -10.91 -27.20
CA LYS A 63 -11.66 -11.95 -27.94
C LYS A 63 -10.83 -12.16 -29.21
N GLU A 64 -10.37 -13.38 -29.45
CA GLU A 64 -9.82 -13.77 -30.74
C GLU A 64 -10.98 -13.69 -31.73
N ASP A 65 -10.86 -12.84 -32.74
CA ASP A 65 -11.71 -12.90 -33.93
C ASP A 65 -11.25 -14.14 -34.73
N ASP A 66 -12.18 -15.08 -34.90
CA ASP A 66 -12.14 -16.10 -35.96
C ASP A 66 -12.06 -15.37 -37.31
N GLU A 67 -10.94 -15.52 -38.03
CA GLU A 67 -10.85 -15.20 -39.46
C GLU A 67 -10.85 -16.52 -40.26
N GLU A 68 -11.78 -16.56 -41.21
CA GLU A 68 -12.09 -17.57 -42.25
C GLU A 68 -10.89 -18.00 -43.11
#